data_AF-A0A7R7GIJ2-F1
#
_entry.id   AF-A0A7R7GIJ2-F1
#
_cell.length_a   1.000
_cell.length_b   1.000
_cell.length_c   1.000
_cell.angle_alpha   90.00
_cell.angle_beta   90.00
_cell.angle_gamma   90.00
#
_symmetry.space_group_name_H-M   'P 1'
#
loop_
_entity.id
_entity.type
_entity.pdbx_description
1 polymer ?
#
loop_
_entity_poly.entity_id
_entity_poly.type
_entity_poly.pdbx_seq_one_letter_code
_entity_poly.pdbx_strand_id
1 'polypeptide(L)'
;MHDRRVATAGSAARAWLGLLMLGAGVSACSSGTATETGRALYEQNCQSCHRSISVFADMEPARLQAELAAPALRKHRFRLSLEEQQALLDYLRSGR
;
A
#
# COMPACT_ATOMS: atom_id res chain seq x y z
N MET A 1 -7.32 -4.76 47.20
CA MET A 1 -7.43 -5.19 45.80
C MET A 1 -8.58 -4.40 45.17
N HIS A 2 -8.23 -3.51 44.24
CA HIS A 2 -9.09 -2.75 43.31
C HIS A 2 -10.16 -1.81 43.90
N ASP A 3 -9.71 -0.58 44.17
CA ASP A 3 -10.45 0.67 44.16
C ASP A 3 -11.16 0.84 42.79
N ARG A 4 -12.49 1.00 42.80
CA ARG A 4 -13.29 1.40 41.62
C ARG A 4 -14.04 2.68 41.97
N ARG A 5 -13.35 3.81 41.91
CA ARG A 5 -13.99 5.12 41.85
C ARG A 5 -14.65 5.31 40.49
N VAL A 6 -15.97 5.18 40.48
CA VAL A 6 -16.85 5.75 39.46
C VAL A 6 -16.83 7.27 39.67
N ALA A 7 -16.22 8.02 38.76
CA ALA A 7 -16.34 9.47 38.69
C ALA A 7 -17.16 9.82 37.45
N THR A 8 -18.47 9.98 37.66
CA THR A 8 -19.36 10.74 36.78
C THR A 8 -19.17 12.22 37.07
N ALA A 9 -18.67 13.00 36.12
CA ALA A 9 -18.84 14.45 36.10
C ALA A 9 -19.16 14.86 34.67
N GLY A 10 -20.42 15.27 34.49
CA GLY A 10 -20.96 15.67 33.21
C GLY A 10 -20.62 17.11 32.83
N SER A 11 -20.82 17.32 31.54
CA SER A 11 -21.50 18.46 30.95
C SER A 11 -20.71 19.70 30.54
N ALA A 12 -20.90 19.98 29.25
CA ALA A 12 -21.04 21.30 28.63
C ALA A 12 -19.77 21.98 28.14
N ALA A 13 -19.37 21.61 26.93
CA ALA A 13 -18.94 22.61 25.94
C ALA A 13 -19.58 22.26 24.59
N ARG A 14 -20.85 22.61 24.45
CA ARG A 14 -21.46 22.84 23.13
C ARG A 14 -20.76 24.06 22.54
N ALA A 15 -19.88 23.86 21.56
CA ALA A 15 -19.58 24.89 20.59
C ALA A 15 -19.02 24.25 19.32
N TRP A 16 -19.45 24.77 18.17
CA TRP A 16 -18.88 24.58 16.82
C TRP A 16 -19.32 23.33 16.03
N LEU A 17 -20.52 23.40 15.45
CA LEU A 17 -20.60 23.11 14.00
C LEU A 17 -19.71 24.14 13.30
N GLY A 18 -18.60 23.71 12.71
CA GLY A 18 -17.80 24.59 11.88
C GLY A 18 -16.41 24.04 11.56
N LEU A 19 -16.20 23.73 10.28
CA LEU A 19 -14.93 23.82 9.56
C LEU A 19 -13.93 22.65 9.69
N LEU A 20 -13.95 21.80 8.66
CA LEU A 20 -12.79 21.34 7.87
C LEU A 20 -11.43 21.11 8.57
N MET A 21 -10.89 19.91 8.34
CA MET A 21 -9.46 19.58 8.21
C MET A 21 -8.59 19.47 9.47
N LEU A 22 -8.43 18.24 10.01
CA LEU A 22 -7.09 17.69 10.31
C LEU A 22 -7.11 16.17 10.59
N GLY A 23 -7.65 15.39 9.65
CA GLY A 23 -7.57 13.92 9.70
C GLY A 23 -6.19 13.42 9.30
N ALA A 24 -5.39 13.00 10.29
CA ALA A 24 -4.35 11.97 10.19
C ALA A 24 -3.33 12.09 9.02
N GLY A 25 -2.48 13.12 9.06
CA GLY A 25 -1.23 13.13 8.29
C GLY A 25 -0.13 12.32 8.97
N VAL A 26 -0.25 10.99 9.05
CA VAL A 26 0.87 10.11 9.44
C VAL A 26 0.89 8.84 8.58
N SER A 27 1.52 8.87 7.41
CA SER A 27 2.13 7.69 6.75
C SER A 27 2.88 8.10 5.49
N ALA A 28 4.10 8.62 5.66
CA ALA A 28 5.03 8.84 4.54
C ALA A 28 6.32 8.00 4.65
N CYS A 29 6.57 7.32 5.79
CA CYS A 29 7.82 6.58 6.00
C CYS A 29 7.79 5.12 5.52
N SER A 30 6.60 4.54 5.24
CA SER A 30 6.48 3.15 4.80
C SER A 30 6.68 2.95 3.30
N SER A 31 6.72 4.03 2.51
CA SER A 31 6.86 3.97 1.06
C SER A 31 8.27 3.57 0.61
N GLY A 32 9.30 3.95 1.40
CA GLY A 32 10.69 3.58 1.11
C GLY A 32 10.92 2.08 1.25
N THR A 33 10.45 1.48 2.35
CA THR A 33 10.52 0.04 2.57
C THR A 33 9.68 -0.75 1.57
N ALA A 34 8.48 -0.26 1.22
CA ALA A 34 7.64 -0.88 0.19
C ALA A 34 8.32 -0.88 -1.19
N THR A 35 8.98 0.21 -1.57
CA THR A 35 9.73 0.31 -2.84
C THR A 35 10.89 -0.69 -2.87
N GLU A 36 11.64 -0.83 -1.78
CA GLU A 36 12.76 -1.78 -1.67
C GLU A 36 12.28 -3.23 -1.80
N THR A 37 11.16 -3.57 -1.16
CA THR A 37 10.51 -4.89 -1.27
C THR A 37 10.05 -5.15 -2.70
N GLY A 38 9.41 -4.17 -3.35
CA GLY A 38 8.98 -4.28 -4.74
C GLY A 38 10.14 -4.51 -5.71
N ARG A 39 11.29 -3.85 -5.48
CA ARG A 39 12.51 -4.08 -6.25
C ARG A 39 12.99 -5.52 -6.13
N ALA A 40 13.08 -6.04 -4.91
CA ALA A 40 13.51 -7.43 -4.67
C ALA A 40 12.56 -8.44 -5.33
N LEU A 41 11.25 -8.21 -5.26
CA LEU A 41 10.25 -9.04 -5.93
C LEU A 41 10.42 -9.02 -7.45
N TYR A 42 10.66 -7.84 -8.04
CA TYR A 42 10.89 -7.66 -9.47
C TYR A 42 12.16 -8.40 -9.94
N GLU A 43 13.28 -8.23 -9.24
CA GLU A 43 14.55 -8.88 -9.57
C GLU A 43 14.43 -10.41 -9.52
N GLN A 44 13.74 -10.96 -8.52
CA GLN A 44 13.61 -12.40 -8.32
C GLN A 44 12.63 -13.07 -9.28
N ASN A 45 11.50 -12.41 -9.57
CA ASN A 45 10.36 -13.06 -10.22
C ASN A 45 10.05 -12.51 -11.63
N CYS A 46 10.40 -11.26 -11.91
CA CYS A 46 9.94 -10.56 -13.11
C CYS A 46 11.07 -10.31 -14.12
N GLN A 47 12.26 -9.93 -13.65
CA GLN A 47 13.37 -9.45 -14.48
C GLN A 47 13.85 -10.47 -15.53
N SER A 48 13.74 -11.77 -15.21
CA SER A 48 14.14 -12.86 -16.11
C SER A 48 13.41 -12.83 -17.46
N CYS A 49 12.14 -12.42 -17.47
CA CYS A 49 11.32 -12.26 -18.68
C CYS A 49 11.10 -10.79 -19.05
N HIS A 50 10.95 -9.91 -18.06
CA HIS A 50 10.69 -8.49 -18.21
C HIS A 50 11.95 -7.70 -17.85
N ARG A 51 12.96 -7.70 -18.72
CA ARG A 51 14.29 -7.15 -18.43
C ARG A 51 14.34 -5.64 -18.13
N SER A 52 13.31 -4.91 -18.53
CA SER A 52 13.19 -3.48 -18.29
C SER A 52 11.88 -3.19 -17.59
N ILE A 53 11.86 -2.19 -16.73
CA ILE A 53 10.66 -1.71 -16.04
C ILE A 53 9.81 -0.88 -17.02
N SER A 54 10.44 -0.34 -18.06
CA SER A 54 9.78 0.49 -19.07
C SER A 54 8.66 -0.22 -19.83
N VAL A 55 8.63 -1.56 -19.89
CA VAL A 55 7.50 -2.29 -20.48
C VAL A 55 6.19 -2.10 -19.71
N PHE A 56 6.26 -1.59 -18.48
CA PHE A 56 5.09 -1.26 -17.66
C PHE A 56 4.79 0.25 -17.62
N ALA A 57 5.65 1.10 -18.19
CA ALA A 57 5.52 2.55 -18.07
C ALA A 57 4.21 3.10 -18.65
N ASP A 58 3.73 2.51 -19.74
CA ASP A 58 2.48 2.89 -20.40
C ASP A 58 1.26 2.12 -19.86
N MET A 59 1.45 1.25 -18.86
CA MET A 59 0.36 0.45 -18.30
C MET A 59 -0.36 1.20 -17.18
N GLU A 60 -1.69 1.25 -17.28
CA GLU A 60 -2.54 1.81 -16.24
C GLU A 60 -2.42 1.00 -14.93
N PRO A 61 -2.24 1.63 -13.74
CA PRO A 61 -1.93 0.92 -12.50
C PRO A 61 -2.96 -0.13 -12.07
N ALA A 62 -4.26 0.17 -12.21
CA ALA A 62 -5.33 -0.78 -11.88
C ALA A 62 -5.34 -1.96 -12.84
N ARG A 63 -5.08 -1.73 -14.14
CA ARG A 63 -4.87 -2.82 -15.09
C ARG A 63 -3.69 -3.72 -14.69
N LEU A 64 -2.56 -3.12 -14.30
CA LEU A 64 -1.39 -3.88 -13.87
C LEU A 64 -1.69 -4.69 -12.60
N GLN A 65 -2.41 -4.12 -11.64
CA GLN A 65 -2.85 -4.84 -10.45
C GLN A 65 -3.79 -5.99 -10.78
N ALA A 66 -4.71 -5.80 -11.72
CA ALA A 66 -5.59 -6.87 -12.19
C ALA A 66 -4.82 -8.03 -12.85
N GLU A 67 -3.78 -7.74 -13.63
CA GLU A 67 -2.91 -8.77 -14.22
C GLU A 67 -2.13 -9.54 -13.16
N LEU A 68 -1.64 -8.87 -12.10
CA LEU A 68 -0.94 -9.52 -10.97
C LEU A 68 -1.87 -10.36 -10.09
N ALA A 69 -3.12 -9.92 -9.92
CA ALA A 69 -4.14 -10.64 -9.14
C ALA A 69 -4.80 -11.78 -9.93
N ALA A 70 -4.72 -11.75 -11.27
CA ALA A 70 -5.35 -12.76 -12.10
C ALA A 70 -4.73 -14.15 -11.85
N PRO A 71 -5.54 -15.21 -11.66
CA PRO A 71 -5.05 -16.57 -11.50
C PRO A 71 -4.54 -17.18 -12.82
N ALA A 72 -4.05 -16.36 -13.76
CA ALA A 72 -3.63 -16.78 -15.10
C ALA A 72 -2.38 -17.69 -15.00
N LEU A 73 -2.65 -18.99 -14.89
CA LEU A 73 -1.73 -20.12 -14.71
C LEU A 73 -0.54 -20.22 -15.71
N ARG A 74 -0.37 -19.30 -16.66
CA ARG A 74 0.62 -19.44 -17.75
C ARG A 74 1.61 -18.30 -17.94
N LYS A 75 1.38 -17.07 -17.49
CA LYS A 75 2.39 -16.01 -17.71
C LYS A 75 3.54 -16.10 -16.71
N HIS A 76 3.22 -16.36 -15.44
CA HIS A 76 4.16 -16.30 -14.32
C HIS A 76 3.87 -17.48 -13.37
N ARG A 77 4.85 -18.33 -13.06
CA ARG A 77 4.64 -19.55 -12.22
C ARG A 77 4.61 -19.26 -10.71
N PHE A 78 4.31 -18.04 -10.32
CA PHE A 78 4.30 -17.59 -8.93
C PHE A 78 2.99 -16.85 -8.62
N ARG A 79 2.66 -16.78 -7.33
CA ARG A 79 1.53 -15.99 -6.81
C ARG A 79 2.08 -15.00 -5.81
N LEU A 80 1.69 -13.74 -5.96
CA LEU A 80 1.99 -12.67 -5.02
C LEU A 80 0.77 -12.45 -4.12
N SER A 81 1.01 -12.28 -2.82
CA SER A 81 0.03 -11.76 -1.87
C SER A 81 -0.38 -10.33 -2.23
N LEU A 82 -1.48 -9.84 -1.64
CA LEU A 82 -1.95 -8.47 -1.89
C LEU A 82 -0.90 -7.42 -1.51
N GLU A 83 -0.16 -7.65 -0.43
CA GLU A 83 0.88 -6.75 0.06
C GLU A 83 2.09 -6.73 -0.89
N GLU A 84 2.51 -7.89 -1.39
CA GLU A 84 3.59 -8.01 -2.38
C GLU A 84 3.21 -7.38 -3.72
N GLN A 85 1.94 -7.52 -4.15
CA GLN A 85 1.44 -6.84 -5.35
C GLN A 85 1.53 -5.31 -5.19
N GLN A 86 1.16 -4.80 -4.01
CA GLN A 86 1.21 -3.37 -3.74
C GLN A 86 2.65 -2.85 -3.71
N ALA A 87 3.55 -3.54 -3.02
CA ALA A 87 4.98 -3.20 -3.00
C ALA A 87 5.59 -3.18 -4.42
N LEU A 88 5.25 -4.16 -5.25
CA LEU A 88 5.68 -4.22 -6.64
C LEU A 88 5.13 -3.04 -7.45
N LEU A 89 3.84 -2.69 -7.30
CA LEU A 89 3.25 -1.53 -7.96
C LEU A 89 3.93 -0.22 -7.56
N ASP A 90 4.21 -0.03 -6.27
CA ASP A 90 4.93 1.15 -5.77
C ASP A 90 6.34 1.25 -6.39
N TYR A 91 7.05 0.12 -6.49
CA TYR A 91 8.34 0.06 -7.16
C TYR A 91 8.25 0.44 -8.65
N LEU A 92 7.37 -0.22 -9.40
CA LEU A 92 7.20 0.01 -10.85
C LEU A 92 6.82 1.46 -11.18
N ARG A 93 6.04 2.10 -10.30
CA ARG A 93 5.64 3.51 -10.42
C ARG A 93 6.73 4.49 -10.03
N SER A 94 7.71 4.07 -9.24
CA SER A 94 8.83 4.93 -8.85
C SER A 94 9.80 5.19 -10.01
N GLY A 95 9.76 4.36 -11.07
CA GLY A 95 10.61 4.48 -12.25
C GLY A 95 12.09 4.21 -11.97
N ARG A 96 12.42 3.51 -10.89
CA ARG A 96 13.77 3.24 -10.41
C ARG A 96 14.17 1.78 -10.54
#